data_AF-A0AB35UG85-F1
#
_entry.id   AF-A0AB35UG85-F1
#
_cell.length_a   1.000
_cell.length_b   1.000
_cell.length_c   1.000
_cell.angle_alpha   90.00
_cell.angle_beta   90.00
_cell.angle_gamma   90.00
#
_symmetry.space_group_name_H-M   'P 1'
#
loop_
_entity.id
_entity.type
_entity.pdbx_description
1 polymer ?
#
loop_
_entity_poly.entity_id
_entity_poly.type
_entity_poly.pdbx_seq_one_letter_code
_entity_poly.pdbx_strand_id
1 'polypeptide(L)'
;MDIETTRWSPTVHLDSDAAVLAYLEAVFEDGDPARSLPHLPTWPMSAAMSVPTSMINLVRLAIAGDDTLDLVFSDGSAAHWSAADLIARVTVMTRPLADPAYFARAFIEGGALAWPNGFELSADALHQRLAAKDLLIRNAA
;
A
#
# COMPACT_ATOMS: atom_id res chain seq x y z
N MET A 1 -20.84 7.25 31.62
CA MET A 1 -19.53 7.58 32.20
C MET A 1 -18.58 7.57 31.02
N ASP A 2 -18.55 8.69 30.31
CA ASP A 2 -17.78 8.87 29.09
C ASP A 2 -16.33 9.18 29.46
N ILE A 3 -15.39 8.42 28.91
CA ILE A 3 -13.98 8.75 28.97
C ILE A 3 -13.63 9.62 27.76
N GLU A 4 -13.70 10.93 27.96
CA GLU A 4 -13.21 11.90 26.99
C GLU A 4 -11.68 11.88 27.04
N THR A 5 -11.02 11.34 26.02
CA THR A 5 -9.55 11.34 25.97
C THR A 5 -9.09 12.69 25.44
N THR A 6 -8.60 13.56 26.32
CA THR A 6 -8.01 14.82 25.94
C THR A 6 -6.83 14.57 25.00
N ARG A 7 -6.88 15.12 23.78
CA ARG A 7 -5.78 15.05 22.81
C ARG A 7 -4.57 15.76 23.41
N TRP A 8 -3.53 15.01 23.76
CA TRP A 8 -2.28 15.57 24.24
C TRP A 8 -1.62 16.43 23.14
N SER A 9 -1.23 17.67 23.50
CA SER A 9 -0.60 18.62 22.58
C SER A 9 0.72 19.13 23.18
N PRO A 10 1.87 18.98 22.48
CA PRO A 10 3.20 19.35 23.00
C PRO A 10 3.36 20.84 23.33
N THR A 11 2.54 21.67 22.70
CA THR A 11 2.57 23.14 22.77
C THR A 11 2.28 23.70 24.16
N VAL A 12 1.72 22.90 25.07
CA VAL A 12 1.44 23.31 26.45
C VAL A 12 2.71 23.31 27.31
N HIS A 13 3.79 22.64 26.88
CA HIS A 13 4.99 22.41 27.70
C HIS A 13 6.27 23.02 27.12
N LEU A 14 6.19 23.78 26.02
CA LEU A 14 7.33 24.45 25.41
C LEU A 14 7.06 25.96 25.44
N ASP A 15 7.75 26.66 26.35
CA ASP A 15 7.55 28.08 26.69
C ASP A 15 7.89 29.09 25.58
N SER A 16 8.28 28.62 24.38
CA SER A 16 8.67 29.48 23.26
C SER A 16 8.58 28.76 21.92
N ASP A 17 8.14 29.48 20.88
CA ASP A 17 7.97 28.96 19.51
C ASP A 17 9.26 28.38 18.90
N ALA A 18 10.43 28.94 19.27
CA ALA A 18 11.73 28.42 18.83
C ALA A 18 12.04 27.02 19.40
N ALA A 19 11.50 26.68 20.58
CA ALA A 19 11.71 25.37 21.19
C ALA A 19 10.79 24.29 20.57
N VAL A 20 9.62 24.68 20.07
CA VAL A 20 8.70 23.80 19.34
C VAL A 20 9.27 23.41 17.97
N LEU A 21 9.88 24.36 17.26
CA LEU A 21 10.55 24.14 15.98
C LEU A 21 11.77 23.23 16.12
N ALA A 22 12.62 23.45 17.12
CA ALA A 22 13.79 22.59 17.37
C ALA A 22 13.40 21.14 17.74
N TYR A 23 12.27 20.93 18.43
CA TYR A 23 11.75 19.59 18.71
C TYR A 23 11.23 18.89 17.44
N LEU A 24 10.53 19.63 16.57
CA LEU A 24 10.05 19.10 15.28
C LEU A 24 11.19 18.85 14.29
N GLU A 25 12.17 19.74 14.22
CA GLU A 25 13.42 19.55 13.46
C GLU A 25 14.26 18.39 14.04
N ALA A 26 14.27 18.17 15.36
CA ALA A 26 14.94 16.99 15.91
C ALA A 26 14.16 15.68 15.65
N VAL A 27 12.83 15.76 15.48
CA VAL A 27 11.95 14.62 15.16
C VAL A 27 11.90 14.33 13.65
N PHE A 28 12.25 15.31 12.80
CA PHE A 28 12.48 15.18 11.38
C PHE A 28 13.58 16.17 10.99
N GLU A 29 14.82 15.71 10.75
CA GLU A 29 16.04 16.54 10.64
C GLU A 29 16.11 17.53 9.46
N ASP A 30 14.99 17.90 8.85
CA ASP A 30 14.92 19.08 7.99
C ASP A 30 13.47 19.61 7.93
N GLY A 31 13.30 20.87 8.32
CA GLY A 31 12.05 21.46 8.81
C GLY A 31 10.99 21.83 7.78
N ASP A 32 9.75 21.60 8.20
CA ASP A 32 8.48 22.26 7.80
C ASP A 32 8.32 23.57 8.66
N PRO A 33 7.27 24.44 8.62
CA PRO A 33 6.14 24.68 7.71
C PRO A 33 5.96 26.18 7.33
N ALA A 34 5.02 26.38 6.42
CA ALA A 34 4.27 27.62 6.22
C ALA A 34 3.65 28.20 7.50
N ARG A 35 4.07 29.42 7.89
CA ARG A 35 3.24 30.31 8.72
C ARG A 35 3.60 31.79 8.52
N SER A 36 3.11 32.38 7.43
CA SER A 36 2.88 33.84 7.29
C SER A 36 1.96 34.10 6.09
N LEU A 37 0.65 34.06 6.34
CA LEU A 37 -0.40 34.56 5.43
C LEU A 37 -0.28 36.10 5.41
N PRO A 38 -0.36 36.84 4.27
CA PRO A 38 -1.61 37.06 3.56
C PRO A 38 -1.40 37.47 2.08
N HIS A 39 -1.17 36.52 1.21
CA HIS A 39 -1.30 36.64 -0.24
C HIS A 39 -1.11 35.21 -0.68
N LEU A 40 -2.15 34.58 -1.21
CA LEU A 40 -1.97 33.29 -1.82
C LEU A 40 -1.39 33.57 -3.21
N PRO A 41 -0.08 33.39 -3.47
CA PRO A 41 0.31 33.07 -4.83
C PRO A 41 -0.38 31.74 -5.14
N THR A 42 -1.16 31.73 -6.21
CA THR A 42 -1.69 30.54 -6.85
C THR A 42 -0.51 29.68 -7.33
N TRP A 43 0.16 28.99 -6.40
CA TRP A 43 1.05 27.89 -6.72
C TRP A 43 0.17 26.67 -6.95
N PRO A 44 0.41 25.87 -8.00
CA PRO A 44 -0.38 24.68 -8.23
C PRO A 44 -0.14 23.71 -7.08
N MET A 45 -1.18 23.42 -6.29
CA MET A 45 -1.27 22.21 -5.46
C MET A 45 -1.38 20.97 -6.38
N SER A 46 -0.43 20.78 -7.30
CA SER A 46 -0.51 19.72 -8.33
C SER A 46 0.59 18.67 -8.26
N ALA A 47 1.50 18.67 -7.27
CA ALA A 47 2.65 17.76 -7.36
C ALA A 47 3.16 17.08 -6.07
N ALA A 48 2.50 17.20 -4.92
CA ALA A 48 2.86 16.39 -3.77
C ALA A 48 1.59 15.80 -3.14
N MET A 49 1.47 14.47 -3.22
CA MET A 49 0.38 13.64 -2.68
C MET A 49 -0.92 13.60 -3.48
N SER A 50 -0.82 13.50 -4.80
CA SER A 50 -1.83 12.75 -5.56
C SER A 50 -1.10 11.73 -6.42
N VAL A 51 -0.71 10.60 -5.81
CA VAL A 51 -0.80 9.37 -6.61
C VAL A 51 -2.28 9.24 -6.92
N PRO A 52 -2.72 9.26 -8.19
CA PRO A 52 -4.04 8.74 -8.46
C PRO A 52 -3.98 7.30 -7.95
N THR A 53 -4.66 7.00 -6.84
CA THR A 53 -5.01 5.64 -6.48
C THR A 53 -6.01 5.21 -7.56
N SER A 54 -5.51 4.97 -8.78
CA SER A 54 -6.25 4.24 -9.77
C SER A 54 -6.58 2.95 -9.07
N MET A 55 -7.85 2.79 -8.69
CA MET A 55 -8.32 1.70 -7.86
C MET A 55 -8.20 0.42 -8.68
N ILE A 56 -7.00 -0.17 -8.68
CA ILE A 56 -6.68 -1.37 -9.43
C ILE A 56 -7.29 -2.55 -8.69
N ASN A 57 -8.17 -3.25 -9.38
CA ASN A 57 -8.76 -4.50 -8.91
C ASN A 57 -8.21 -5.67 -9.70
N LEU A 58 -8.04 -6.80 -9.05
CA LEU A 58 -7.85 -8.08 -9.71
C LEU A 58 -9.20 -8.53 -10.27
N VAL A 59 -9.28 -8.73 -11.59
CA VAL A 59 -10.52 -9.11 -12.28
C VAL A 59 -10.52 -10.55 -12.77
N ARG A 60 -9.34 -11.17 -12.86
CA ARG A 60 -9.18 -12.58 -13.19
C ARG A 60 -7.93 -13.14 -12.52
N LEU A 61 -8.02 -14.38 -12.11
CA LEU A 61 -6.86 -15.22 -11.79
C LEU A 61 -7.02 -16.59 -12.44
N ALA A 62 -5.90 -17.25 -12.72
CA ALA A 62 -5.83 -18.64 -13.11
C ALA A 62 -4.63 -19.31 -12.42
N ILE A 63 -4.79 -20.57 -12.01
CA ILE A 63 -3.69 -21.35 -11.45
C ILE A 63 -2.79 -21.81 -12.61
N ALA A 64 -1.54 -21.34 -12.63
CA ALA A 64 -0.57 -21.65 -13.68
C ALA A 64 0.39 -22.77 -13.27
N GLY A 65 0.55 -23.00 -11.96
CA GLY A 65 1.39 -24.04 -11.38
C GLY A 65 1.20 -24.14 -9.87
N ASP A 66 2.10 -24.86 -9.21
CA ASP A 66 1.99 -25.20 -7.79
C ASP A 66 2.05 -23.98 -6.86
N ASP A 67 2.79 -22.94 -7.25
CA ASP A 67 2.98 -21.68 -6.52
C ASP A 67 2.85 -20.45 -7.44
N THR A 68 2.29 -20.62 -8.64
CA THR A 68 2.20 -19.57 -9.66
C THR A 68 0.76 -19.31 -10.12
N LEU A 69 0.47 -18.03 -10.35
CA LEU A 69 -0.82 -17.53 -10.80
C LEU A 69 -0.65 -16.63 -12.02
N ASP A 70 -1.53 -16.78 -13.00
CA ASP A 70 -1.75 -15.77 -14.01
C ASP A 70 -2.82 -14.80 -13.52
N LEU A 71 -2.49 -13.52 -13.50
CA LEU A 71 -3.30 -12.44 -12.95
C LEU A 71 -3.70 -11.46 -14.05
N VAL A 72 -4.94 -10.96 -14.01
CA VAL A 72 -5.39 -9.86 -14.86
C VAL A 72 -6.02 -8.78 -14.00
N PHE A 73 -5.55 -7.55 -14.20
CA PHE A 73 -5.98 -6.37 -13.46
C PHE A 73 -7.00 -5.55 -14.26
N SER A 74 -7.72 -4.67 -13.56
CA SER A 74 -8.79 -3.84 -14.14
C SER A 74 -8.31 -2.81 -15.16
N ASP A 75 -7.02 -2.46 -15.18
CA ASP A 75 -6.42 -1.59 -16.20
C ASP A 75 -6.03 -2.35 -17.49
N GLY A 76 -6.32 -3.65 -17.55
CA GLY A 76 -5.99 -4.53 -18.67
C GLY A 76 -4.57 -5.06 -18.64
N SER A 77 -3.76 -4.70 -17.63
CA SER A 77 -2.46 -5.34 -17.43
C SER A 77 -2.63 -6.76 -16.91
N ALA A 78 -1.64 -7.61 -17.21
CA ALA A 78 -1.57 -8.99 -16.76
C ALA A 78 -0.19 -9.32 -16.19
N ALA A 79 -0.08 -10.38 -15.40
CA ALA A 79 1.21 -10.84 -14.90
C ALA A 79 1.19 -12.35 -14.64
N HIS A 80 2.32 -12.99 -14.89
CA HIS A 80 2.64 -14.31 -14.34
C HIS A 80 3.37 -14.11 -13.01
N TRP A 81 2.71 -14.42 -11.90
CA TRP A 81 3.20 -14.15 -10.55
C TRP A 81 3.52 -15.43 -9.78
N SER A 82 4.68 -15.48 -9.12
CA SER A 82 5.06 -16.56 -8.21
C SER A 82 4.93 -16.11 -6.75
N ALA A 83 4.38 -17.00 -5.93
CA ALA A 83 4.27 -16.85 -4.49
C ALA A 83 5.53 -17.29 -3.73
N ALA A 84 6.61 -17.71 -4.40
CA ALA A 84 7.81 -18.25 -3.75
C ALA A 84 8.38 -17.33 -2.65
N ASP A 85 8.54 -16.03 -2.96
CA ASP A 85 9.02 -15.02 -2.00
C ASP A 85 8.09 -14.89 -0.77
N LEU A 86 6.79 -15.07 -0.97
CA LEU A 86 5.78 -14.99 0.08
C LEU A 86 5.81 -16.25 0.96
N ILE A 87 5.88 -17.42 0.34
CA ILE A 87 5.96 -18.73 1.01
C ILE A 87 7.24 -18.81 1.85
N ALA A 88 8.36 -18.32 1.32
CA ALA A 88 9.66 -18.30 2.00
C ALA A 88 9.67 -17.51 3.33
N ARG A 89 8.67 -16.67 3.61
CA ARG A 89 8.53 -15.97 4.90
C ARG A 89 8.07 -16.85 6.05
N VAL A 90 7.49 -18.03 5.77
CA VAL A 90 7.11 -19.07 6.75
C VAL A 90 6.31 -18.54 7.96
N THR A 91 5.35 -17.66 7.71
CA THR A 91 4.43 -17.14 8.74
C THR A 91 3.24 -18.08 8.95
N VAL A 92 2.47 -17.89 10.01
CA VAL A 92 1.23 -18.67 10.23
C VAL A 92 0.26 -18.56 9.05
N MET A 93 0.18 -17.39 8.42
CA MET A 93 -0.70 -17.14 7.27
C MET A 93 -0.15 -17.68 5.94
N THR A 94 1.18 -17.72 5.78
CA THR A 94 1.80 -18.14 4.50
C THR A 94 2.18 -19.62 4.46
N ARG A 95 2.28 -20.30 5.61
CA ARG A 95 2.56 -21.75 5.67
C ARG A 95 1.59 -22.61 4.84
N PRO A 96 0.26 -22.41 4.87
CA PRO A 96 -0.66 -23.20 4.06
C PRO A 96 -0.43 -23.04 2.56
N LEU A 97 0.12 -21.89 2.12
CA LEU A 97 0.36 -21.60 0.70
C LEU A 97 1.49 -22.45 0.09
N ALA A 98 2.27 -23.17 0.91
CA ALA A 98 3.29 -24.11 0.43
C ALA A 98 2.70 -25.44 -0.06
N ASP A 99 1.45 -25.75 0.30
CA ASP A 99 0.73 -26.91 -0.22
C ASP A 99 0.04 -26.52 -1.54
N PRO A 100 0.40 -27.12 -2.69
CA PRO A 100 -0.20 -26.78 -3.98
C PRO A 100 -1.74 -26.94 -3.99
N ALA A 101 -2.27 -27.93 -3.27
CA ALA A 101 -3.71 -28.15 -3.18
C ALA A 101 -4.42 -27.04 -2.40
N TYR A 102 -3.75 -26.47 -1.41
CA TYR A 102 -4.25 -25.31 -0.68
C TYR A 102 -4.08 -24.02 -1.49
N PHE A 103 -2.92 -23.84 -2.14
CA PHE A 103 -2.61 -22.69 -2.98
C PHE A 103 -3.61 -22.53 -4.13
N ALA A 104 -4.01 -23.63 -4.77
CA ALA A 104 -5.01 -23.66 -5.84
C ALA A 104 -6.41 -23.19 -5.42
N ARG A 105 -6.65 -22.98 -4.12
CA ARG A 105 -7.89 -22.41 -3.57
C ARG A 105 -7.89 -20.88 -3.56
N ALA A 106 -6.92 -20.25 -4.23
CA ALA A 106 -6.88 -18.80 -4.45
C ALA A 106 -8.19 -18.31 -5.10
N PHE A 107 -8.71 -17.18 -4.64
CA PHE A 107 -9.92 -16.56 -5.19
C PHE A 107 -9.81 -15.03 -5.14
N ILE A 108 -10.77 -14.37 -5.79
CA ILE A 108 -10.88 -12.91 -5.77
C ILE A 108 -11.94 -12.51 -4.75
N GLU A 109 -11.55 -11.67 -3.79
CA GLU A 109 -12.46 -11.09 -2.79
C GLU A 109 -12.34 -9.58 -2.82
N GLY A 110 -13.44 -8.86 -3.10
CA GLY A 110 -13.42 -7.39 -3.16
C GLY A 110 -12.40 -6.78 -4.14
N GLY A 111 -11.96 -7.55 -5.14
CA GLY A 111 -10.91 -7.13 -6.08
C GLY A 111 -9.47 -7.41 -5.60
N ALA A 112 -9.28 -8.08 -4.46
CA ALA A 112 -7.99 -8.54 -3.96
C ALA A 112 -7.78 -10.04 -4.24
N LEU A 113 -6.51 -10.49 -4.19
CA LEU A 113 -6.15 -11.91 -4.23
C LEU A 113 -6.25 -12.47 -2.81
N ALA A 114 -7.05 -13.52 -2.60
CA ALA A 114 -7.33 -14.06 -1.27
C ALA A 114 -7.24 -15.59 -1.21
N TRP A 115 -7.06 -16.12 0.02
CA TRP A 115 -7.10 -17.54 0.34
C TRP A 115 -8.04 -17.85 1.52
N PRO A 116 -8.50 -19.11 1.68
CA PRO A 116 -9.53 -19.47 2.66
C PRO A 116 -9.17 -19.27 4.14
N ASN A 117 -7.90 -19.04 4.47
CA ASN A 117 -7.44 -18.67 5.81
C ASN A 117 -7.58 -17.17 6.10
N GLY A 118 -8.15 -16.38 5.18
CA GLY A 118 -8.29 -14.93 5.31
C GLY A 118 -7.01 -14.16 4.96
N PHE A 119 -6.00 -14.83 4.40
CA PHE A 119 -4.83 -14.14 3.87
C PHE A 119 -5.18 -13.48 2.54
N GLU A 120 -4.94 -12.18 2.43
CA GLU A 120 -5.20 -11.40 1.22
C GLU A 120 -4.00 -10.53 0.81
N LEU A 121 -3.92 -10.25 -0.48
CA LEU A 121 -3.03 -9.29 -1.10
C LEU A 121 -3.85 -8.29 -1.89
N SER A 122 -3.78 -7.01 -1.49
CA SER A 122 -4.42 -5.92 -2.23
C SER A 122 -3.90 -5.88 -3.66
N ALA A 123 -4.82 -5.81 -4.64
CA ALA A 123 -4.45 -5.80 -6.05
C ALA A 123 -3.60 -4.58 -6.41
N ASP A 124 -3.87 -3.41 -5.82
CA ASP A 124 -3.07 -2.21 -6.01
C ASP A 124 -1.60 -2.42 -5.61
N ALA A 125 -1.35 -2.90 -4.38
CA ALA A 125 0.00 -3.17 -3.90
C ALA A 125 0.71 -4.28 -4.70
N LEU A 126 -0.03 -5.29 -5.15
CA LEU A 126 0.52 -6.35 -5.99
C LEU A 126 0.90 -5.80 -7.38
N HIS A 127 0.02 -5.02 -8.01
CA HIS A 127 0.24 -4.36 -9.28
C HIS A 127 1.45 -3.41 -9.22
N GLN A 128 1.56 -2.56 -8.19
CA GLN A 128 2.71 -1.67 -8.01
C GLN A 128 4.03 -2.43 -7.90
N ARG A 129 4.05 -3.53 -7.13
CA ARG A 129 5.26 -4.38 -7.00
C ARG A 129 5.65 -5.04 -8.32
N LEU A 130 4.68 -5.48 -9.10
CA LEU A 130 4.91 -6.07 -10.42
C LEU A 130 5.41 -5.00 -11.41
N ALA A 131 4.83 -3.80 -11.38
CA ALA A 131 5.27 -2.67 -12.20
C ALA A 131 6.72 -2.27 -11.89
N ALA A 132 7.08 -2.18 -10.60
CA ALA A 132 8.44 -1.85 -10.17
C ALA A 132 9.48 -2.90 -10.59
N LYS A 133 9.05 -4.14 -10.86
CA LYS A 133 9.90 -5.23 -11.36
C LYS A 133 9.81 -5.42 -12.89
N ASP A 134 9.07 -4.56 -13.60
CA ASP A 134 8.80 -4.69 -15.05
C ASP A 134 8.16 -6.04 -15.43
N LEU A 135 7.32 -6.61 -14.54
CA LEU A 135 6.66 -7.90 -14.74
C LEU A 135 5.22 -7.79 -15.25
N LEU A 136 4.74 -6.56 -15.49
CA LEU A 136 3.41 -6.33 -16.05
C LEU A 136 3.44 -6.44 -17.57
N ILE A 137 2.62 -7.33 -18.09
CA ILE A 137 2.37 -7.50 -19.51
C ILE A 137 1.17 -6.62 -19.87
N ARG A 138 1.37 -5.67 -20.78
CA ARG A 138 0.29 -4.87 -21.37
C ARG A 138 0.15 -5.29 -22.82
N ASN A 139 -0.99 -5.84 -23.21
CA ASN A 139 -1.28 -6.06 -24.62
C ASN A 139 -1.39 -4.67 -25.28
N ALA A 140 -0.34 -4.26 -26.01
CA ALA A 140 -0.42 -3.13 -26.91
C ALA A 140 -1.46 -3.49 -27.99
N ALA A 141 -2.55 -2.74 -28.04
CA ALA A 141 -3.48 -2.76 -29.15
C ALA A 141 -2.83 -2.12 -30.39
#